data_AF-A0A413PQ49-F1
#
_entry.id   AF-A0A413PQ49-F1
#
_cell.length_a   1.000
_cell.length_b   1.000
_cell.length_c   1.000
_cell.angle_alpha   90.00
_cell.angle_beta   90.00
_cell.angle_gamma   90.00
#
_symmetry.space_group_name_H-M   'P 1'
#
loop_
_entity.id
_entity.type
_entity.pdbx_description
1 polymer ?
#
loop_
_entity_poly.entity_id
_entity_poly.type
_entity_poly.pdbx_seq_one_letter_code
_entity_poly.pdbx_strand_id
1 'polypeptide(L)'
;MHFLTEYFSENRYQTQRLCIIMGFGKRENTFDWRIYMKKVPIKELREDLKEELKEELVSDSEILDKQTMGEEMYHKLEIRRDVKDSIVVIIASILYAINVNVFVNAGNLLPGGATGISLLLQHICRTFLHISVPYSLFSILLNAVPATICYRVVGKKYTLRSVLCIFVMSIAVDMIPSHFITDDLLLIAIFGGIINGVLIALILNSHATSGGTDFISMIISKKKGISVWNYIFMGNVAVLLIAGCIYGMNVALYSIIFQYASTQMINMMYKRYDKDTLFIITKKPDEVYNIILKKTNHDATLFKGVGCYKNEEKAMLYSVVNSDATRVVIMDIKKEDPDAFINYFGSKGIRGKFYYQEEE
;
A
#
# COMPACT_ATOMS: atom_id res chain seq x y z
N MET A 1 -15.32 25.27 39.52
CA MET A 1 -16.04 26.39 38.87
C MET A 1 -15.36 26.78 37.56
N HIS A 2 -14.07 27.16 37.57
CA HIS A 2 -13.31 27.53 36.35
C HIS A 2 -13.29 26.42 35.27
N PHE A 3 -13.08 25.16 35.67
CA PHE A 3 -13.00 24.00 34.78
C PHE A 3 -14.30 23.71 34.01
N LEU A 4 -15.46 23.87 34.68
CA LEU A 4 -16.76 23.65 34.05
C LEU A 4 -17.10 24.77 33.06
N THR A 5 -16.74 26.02 33.36
CA THR A 5 -16.87 27.15 32.43
C THR A 5 -16.02 26.97 31.16
N GLU A 6 -14.80 26.46 31.26
CA GLU A 6 -13.98 26.14 30.08
C GLU A 6 -14.58 24.99 29.26
N TYR A 7 -14.96 23.89 29.93
CA TYR A 7 -15.53 22.70 29.31
C TYR A 7 -16.80 22.97 28.49
N PHE A 8 -17.75 23.76 29.02
CA PHE A 8 -18.98 24.11 28.30
C PHE A 8 -18.80 25.17 27.21
N SER A 9 -17.66 25.88 27.21
CA SER A 9 -17.34 26.87 26.17
C SER A 9 -16.80 26.23 24.89
N GLU A 10 -16.10 25.09 25.02
CA GLU A 10 -15.52 24.36 23.88
C GLU A 10 -16.51 23.37 23.25
N ASN A 11 -17.45 22.83 24.01
CA ASN A 11 -18.27 21.70 23.58
C ASN A 11 -19.74 22.04 23.30
N ARG A 12 -20.02 22.68 22.14
CA ARG A 12 -21.35 23.17 21.73
C ARG A 12 -22.50 22.16 21.83
N TYR A 13 -22.23 20.87 21.67
CA TYR A 13 -23.25 19.82 21.61
C TYR A 13 -23.78 19.43 23.01
N GLN A 14 -22.89 19.34 24.00
CA GLN A 14 -23.24 19.06 25.40
C GLN A 14 -24.01 20.24 26.02
N THR A 15 -23.62 21.47 25.68
CA THR A 15 -24.29 22.70 26.14
C THR A 15 -25.73 22.81 25.60
N GLN A 16 -25.99 22.34 24.37
CA GLN A 16 -27.35 22.31 23.79
C GLN A 16 -28.27 21.29 24.47
N ARG A 17 -27.73 20.12 24.89
CA ARG A 17 -28.51 19.10 25.59
C ARG A 17 -28.90 19.53 27.01
N LEU A 18 -27.99 20.18 27.74
CA LEU A 18 -28.28 20.68 29.09
C LEU A 18 -29.40 21.74 29.12
N CYS A 19 -29.44 22.64 28.12
CA CYS A 19 -30.52 23.63 27.99
C CYS A 19 -31.90 23.00 27.74
N ILE A 20 -31.95 21.87 27.03
CA ILE A 20 -33.17 21.11 26.76
C ILE A 20 -33.64 20.40 28.04
N ILE A 21 -32.72 19.80 28.80
CA ILE A 21 -33.01 19.10 30.06
C ILE A 21 -33.52 20.09 31.13
N MET A 22 -33.00 21.33 31.16
CA MET A 22 -33.44 22.38 32.08
C MET A 22 -34.73 23.11 31.65
N GLY A 23 -35.40 22.67 30.57
CA GLY A 23 -36.73 23.19 30.17
C GLY A 23 -36.73 24.53 29.42
N PHE A 24 -35.58 25.00 28.91
CA PHE A 24 -35.53 26.24 28.13
C PHE A 24 -35.86 25.96 26.65
N GLY A 25 -37.05 26.37 26.23
CA GLY A 25 -37.56 26.16 24.88
C GLY A 25 -36.81 26.93 23.78
N LYS A 26 -36.40 26.19 22.74
CA LYS A 26 -36.06 26.57 21.34
C LYS A 26 -35.09 27.75 21.07
N ARG A 27 -33.98 27.37 20.42
CA ARG A 27 -33.22 28.02 19.31
C ARG A 27 -33.32 29.55 19.20
N GLU A 28 -32.44 30.28 19.89
CA GLU A 28 -31.88 31.54 19.36
C GLU A 28 -30.39 31.63 19.68
N ASN A 29 -29.59 32.02 18.68
CA ASN A 29 -28.12 31.95 18.66
C ASN A 29 -27.42 33.10 19.42
N THR A 30 -28.09 33.76 20.35
CA THR A 30 -27.57 34.96 21.05
C THR A 30 -27.82 34.93 22.55
N PHE A 31 -27.61 33.77 23.17
CA PHE A 31 -27.67 33.63 24.63
C PHE A 31 -26.27 33.70 25.24
N ASP A 32 -25.92 34.81 25.92
CA ASP A 32 -24.64 34.95 26.62
C ASP A 32 -24.71 34.31 28.01
N TRP A 33 -24.33 33.03 28.05
CA TRP A 33 -24.39 32.16 29.22
C TRP A 33 -23.44 32.59 30.36
N ARG A 34 -22.42 33.42 30.08
CA ARG A 34 -21.45 33.89 31.09
C ARG A 34 -22.09 34.77 32.16
N ILE A 35 -23.21 35.42 31.83
CA ILE A 35 -23.98 36.28 32.74
C ILE A 35 -24.87 35.46 33.69
N TYR A 36 -25.36 34.30 33.25
CA TYR A 36 -26.31 33.47 34.03
C TYR A 36 -25.64 32.49 35.00
N MET A 37 -24.48 31.91 34.63
CA MET A 37 -23.71 31.03 35.54
C MET A 37 -23.21 31.73 36.81
N LYS A 38 -23.16 33.07 36.84
CA LYS A 38 -22.85 33.84 38.06
C LYS A 38 -24.02 33.93 39.05
N LYS A 39 -25.25 33.57 38.65
CA LYS A 39 -26.47 33.75 39.46
C LYS A 39 -27.09 32.46 40.01
N VAL A 40 -26.59 31.28 39.65
CA VAL A 40 -27.14 30.00 40.13
C VAL A 40 -26.19 29.38 41.16
N PRO A 41 -26.52 29.40 42.47
CA PRO A 41 -25.74 28.68 43.46
C PRO A 41 -25.92 27.16 43.27
N ILE A 42 -24.82 26.45 43.02
CA ILE A 42 -24.73 24.99 42.80
C ILE A 42 -25.34 24.14 43.96
N LYS A 43 -25.72 24.77 45.08
CA LYS A 43 -26.32 24.09 46.23
C LYS A 43 -27.75 23.57 46.01
N GLU A 44 -28.43 23.95 44.94
CA GLU A 44 -29.81 23.50 44.64
C GLU A 44 -29.91 22.47 43.50
N LEU A 45 -28.80 21.90 43.00
CA LEU A 45 -28.92 20.71 42.14
C LEU A 45 -29.41 19.53 42.97
N ARG A 46 -30.61 19.07 42.62
CA ARG A 46 -31.28 17.87 43.11
C ARG A 46 -30.31 16.67 42.99
N GLU A 47 -30.23 15.83 44.03
CA GLU A 47 -29.17 14.81 44.16
C GLU A 47 -29.19 13.75 43.04
N ASP A 48 -30.36 13.52 42.43
CA ASP A 48 -30.55 12.70 41.22
C ASP A 48 -29.73 13.20 40.02
N LEU A 49 -29.67 14.52 39.78
CA LEU A 49 -28.85 15.09 38.71
C LEU A 49 -27.34 14.97 38.97
N LYS A 50 -26.92 14.93 40.24
CA LYS A 50 -25.49 14.82 40.59
C LYS A 50 -24.95 13.42 40.38
N GLU A 51 -25.79 12.41 40.58
CA GLU A 51 -25.45 11.01 40.27
C GLU A 51 -25.40 10.77 38.77
N GLU A 52 -26.39 11.24 37.99
CA GLU A 52 -26.36 11.14 36.51
C GLU A 52 -25.11 11.84 35.92
N LEU A 53 -24.78 13.04 36.40
CA LEU A 53 -23.57 13.76 35.95
C LEU A 53 -22.28 13.04 36.36
N LYS A 54 -22.24 12.33 37.49
CA LYS A 54 -21.07 11.53 37.89
C LYS A 54 -20.94 10.29 37.03
N GLU A 55 -22.03 9.59 36.72
CA GLU A 55 -22.00 8.41 35.85
C GLU A 55 -21.59 8.77 34.41
N GLU A 56 -22.10 9.87 33.85
CA GLU A 56 -21.65 10.38 32.54
C GLU A 56 -20.16 10.75 32.55
N LEU A 57 -19.68 11.45 33.58
CA LEU A 57 -18.25 11.82 33.70
C LEU A 57 -17.33 10.60 33.84
N VAL A 58 -17.77 9.56 34.57
CA VAL A 58 -17.02 8.30 34.70
C VAL A 58 -17.03 7.54 33.37
N SER A 59 -18.17 7.46 32.69
CA SER A 59 -18.30 6.81 31.38
C SER A 59 -17.41 7.48 30.33
N ASP A 60 -17.42 8.81 30.25
CA ASP A 60 -16.57 9.57 29.33
C ASP A 60 -15.08 9.39 29.64
N SER A 61 -14.71 9.29 30.93
CA SER A 61 -13.32 9.02 31.33
C SER A 61 -12.84 7.62 30.92
N GLU A 62 -13.69 6.59 31.04
CA GLU A 62 -13.39 5.23 30.57
C GLU A 62 -13.33 5.14 29.04
N ILE A 63 -14.17 5.89 28.33
CA ILE A 63 -14.16 5.97 26.87
C ILE A 63 -12.87 6.64 26.39
N LEU A 64 -12.45 7.73 27.04
CA LEU A 64 -11.22 8.45 26.71
C LEU A 64 -9.98 7.57 26.99
N ASP A 65 -9.96 6.85 28.10
CA ASP A 65 -8.86 5.94 28.45
C ASP A 65 -8.76 4.75 27.46
N LYS A 66 -9.91 4.18 27.05
CA LYS A 66 -9.96 3.15 25.99
C LYS A 66 -9.54 3.67 24.62
N GLN A 67 -9.89 4.91 24.28
CA GLN A 67 -9.44 5.55 23.03
C GLN A 67 -7.93 5.79 23.05
N THR A 68 -7.40 6.30 24.16
CA THR A 68 -5.96 6.58 24.36
C THR A 68 -5.15 5.28 24.35
N MET A 69 -5.58 4.24 25.06
CA MET A 69 -4.99 2.89 24.98
C MET A 69 -5.04 2.33 23.55
N GLY A 70 -6.13 2.59 22.83
CA GLY A 70 -6.28 2.25 21.42
C GLY A 70 -5.19 2.92 20.59
N GLU A 71 -5.05 4.24 20.68
CA GLU A 71 -4.07 5.03 19.94
C GLU A 71 -2.62 4.59 20.21
N GLU A 72 -2.25 4.35 21.48
CA GLU A 72 -0.92 3.83 21.83
C GLU A 72 -0.66 2.44 21.22
N MET A 73 -1.66 1.56 21.27
CA MET A 73 -1.56 0.22 20.68
C MET A 73 -1.46 0.29 19.15
N TYR A 74 -2.24 1.15 18.50
CA TYR A 74 -2.17 1.41 17.06
C TYR A 74 -0.79 1.92 16.66
N HIS A 75 -0.25 2.93 17.36
CA HIS A 75 1.07 3.49 17.08
C HIS A 75 2.19 2.44 17.25
N LYS A 76 2.09 1.58 18.27
CA LYS A 76 3.06 0.49 18.48
C LYS A 76 2.98 -0.57 17.38
N LEU A 77 1.78 -0.90 16.90
CA LEU A 77 1.58 -1.82 15.77
C LEU A 77 2.13 -1.22 14.47
N GLU A 78 1.93 0.08 14.25
CA GLU A 78 2.43 0.81 13.09
C GLU A 78 3.96 0.83 13.05
N ILE A 79 4.62 1.18 14.16
CA ILE A 79 6.10 1.12 14.26
C ILE A 79 6.61 -0.29 13.97
N ARG A 80 5.96 -1.33 14.53
CA ARG A 80 6.38 -2.72 14.31
C ARG A 80 6.26 -3.12 12.83
N ARG A 81 5.21 -2.67 12.15
CA ARG A 81 5.04 -2.86 10.70
C ARG A 81 6.16 -2.13 9.94
N ASP A 82 6.40 -0.87 10.27
CA ASP A 82 7.38 -0.02 9.62
C ASP A 82 8.82 -0.56 9.74
N VAL A 83 9.17 -1.09 10.92
CA VAL A 83 10.47 -1.75 11.14
C VAL A 83 10.57 -3.04 10.35
N LYS A 84 9.52 -3.87 10.35
CA LYS A 84 9.51 -5.13 9.58
C LYS A 84 9.69 -4.85 8.09
N ASP A 85 8.95 -3.89 7.54
CA ASP A 85 9.03 -3.51 6.14
C ASP A 85 10.42 -2.99 5.79
N SER A 86 11.01 -2.14 6.64
CA SER A 86 12.36 -1.60 6.43
C SER A 86 13.42 -2.71 6.43
N ILE A 87 13.30 -3.71 7.32
CA ILE A 87 14.21 -4.88 7.34
C ILE A 87 14.08 -5.69 6.05
N VAL A 88 12.85 -5.95 5.60
CA VAL A 88 12.60 -6.67 4.34
C VAL A 88 13.20 -5.90 3.16
N VAL A 89 13.03 -4.58 3.11
CA VAL A 89 13.61 -3.71 2.07
C VAL A 89 15.14 -3.80 2.07
N ILE A 90 15.79 -3.74 3.23
CA ILE A 90 17.26 -3.83 3.32
C ILE A 90 17.76 -5.20 2.82
N ILE A 91 17.15 -6.29 3.29
CA ILE A 91 17.53 -7.66 2.88
C ILE A 91 17.32 -7.84 1.38
N ALA A 92 16.15 -7.44 0.87
CA ALA A 92 15.83 -7.54 -0.55
C ALA A 92 16.77 -6.67 -1.41
N SER A 93 17.18 -5.49 -0.92
CA SER A 93 18.13 -4.61 -1.61
C SER A 93 19.53 -5.22 -1.73
N ILE A 94 20.01 -5.91 -0.68
CA ILE A 94 21.30 -6.61 -0.71
C ILE A 94 21.23 -7.80 -1.67
N LEU A 95 20.16 -8.61 -1.59
CA LEU A 95 19.96 -9.71 -2.52
C LEU A 95 19.82 -9.23 -3.98
N TYR A 96 19.21 -8.05 -4.18
CA TYR A 96 19.11 -7.43 -5.50
C TYR A 96 20.50 -7.05 -6.01
N ALA A 97 21.34 -6.45 -5.17
CA ALA A 97 22.71 -6.12 -5.54
C ALA A 97 23.52 -7.37 -5.91
N ILE A 98 23.36 -8.47 -5.17
CA ILE A 98 23.96 -9.77 -5.52
C ILE A 98 23.45 -10.23 -6.89
N ASN A 99 22.15 -10.16 -7.14
CA ASN A 99 21.55 -10.55 -8.43
C ASN A 99 22.11 -9.71 -9.60
N VAL A 100 22.29 -8.40 -9.40
CA VAL A 100 22.92 -7.51 -10.38
C VAL A 100 24.36 -7.95 -10.66
N ASN A 101 25.16 -8.20 -9.62
CA ASN A 101 26.57 -8.55 -9.82
C ASN A 101 26.80 -9.95 -10.37
N VAL A 102 25.94 -10.90 -10.02
CA VAL A 102 26.08 -12.32 -10.37
C VAL A 102 25.45 -12.64 -11.73
N PHE A 103 24.34 -12.01 -12.07
CA PHE A 103 23.63 -12.29 -13.33
C PHE A 103 23.76 -11.15 -14.32
N VAL A 104 23.40 -9.93 -13.92
CA VAL A 104 23.31 -8.80 -14.85
C VAL A 104 24.69 -8.40 -15.36
N ASN A 105 25.63 -8.13 -14.47
CA ASN A 105 26.99 -7.72 -14.82
C ASN A 105 27.78 -8.88 -15.45
N ALA A 106 27.57 -10.12 -14.99
CA ALA A 106 28.19 -11.31 -15.56
C ALA A 106 27.76 -11.55 -17.02
N GLY A 107 26.47 -11.41 -17.32
CA GLY A 107 25.92 -11.59 -18.66
C GLY A 107 25.96 -10.34 -19.55
N ASN A 108 26.53 -9.22 -19.07
CA ASN A 108 26.44 -7.89 -19.69
C ASN A 108 25.00 -7.50 -20.08
N LEU A 109 24.04 -7.90 -19.26
CA LEU A 109 22.63 -7.63 -19.50
C LEU A 109 22.29 -6.19 -19.05
N LEU A 110 21.29 -5.61 -19.69
CA LEU A 110 20.75 -4.30 -19.34
C LEU A 110 19.40 -4.50 -18.64
N PRO A 111 19.33 -4.34 -17.31
CA PRO A 111 18.07 -4.38 -16.59
C PRO A 111 17.23 -3.16 -16.97
N GLY A 112 15.91 -3.22 -16.74
CA GLY A 112 15.04 -2.09 -17.05
C GLY A 112 15.32 -0.85 -16.19
N GLY A 113 14.87 0.32 -16.68
CA GLY A 113 14.79 1.54 -15.87
C GLY A 113 16.12 2.19 -15.51
N ALA A 114 16.18 2.83 -14.34
CA ALA A 114 17.36 3.59 -13.90
C ALA A 114 18.57 2.71 -13.63
N THR A 115 18.38 1.45 -13.19
CA THR A 115 19.48 0.48 -13.05
C THR A 115 20.15 0.25 -14.41
N GLY A 116 19.35 0.01 -15.46
CA GLY A 116 19.86 -0.17 -16.82
C GLY A 116 20.59 1.04 -17.36
N ILE A 117 19.99 2.22 -17.21
CA ILE A 117 20.62 3.48 -17.66
C ILE A 117 21.91 3.74 -16.87
N SER A 118 21.94 3.46 -15.56
CA SER A 118 23.14 3.61 -14.74
C SER A 118 24.28 2.70 -15.19
N LEU A 119 23.98 1.41 -15.45
CA LEU A 119 24.96 0.45 -15.95
C LEU A 119 25.42 0.81 -17.36
N LEU A 120 24.51 1.27 -18.22
CA LEU A 120 24.84 1.73 -19.56
C LEU A 120 25.79 2.94 -19.53
N LEU A 121 25.49 3.95 -18.71
CA LEU A 121 26.35 5.13 -18.52
C LEU A 121 27.72 4.73 -17.96
N GLN A 122 27.75 3.84 -16.97
CA GLN A 122 29.00 3.32 -16.43
C GLN A 122 29.83 2.61 -17.51
N HIS A 123 29.19 1.79 -18.35
CA HIS A 123 29.86 1.11 -19.46
C HIS A 123 30.38 2.10 -20.50
N ILE A 124 29.61 3.14 -20.85
CA ILE A 124 30.04 4.21 -21.76
C ILE A 124 31.26 4.94 -21.21
N CYS A 125 31.23 5.37 -19.94
CA CYS A 125 32.36 6.07 -19.32
C CYS A 125 33.62 5.21 -19.29
N ARG A 126 33.48 3.92 -19.01
CA ARG A 126 34.61 2.99 -18.98
C ARG A 126 35.20 2.74 -20.37
N THR A 127 34.35 2.54 -21.38
CA THR A 127 34.77 2.18 -22.75
C THR A 127 35.28 3.37 -23.55
N PHE A 128 34.61 4.54 -23.48
CA PHE A 128 34.95 5.70 -24.31
C PHE A 128 35.80 6.76 -23.60
N LEU A 129 35.61 6.95 -22.28
CA LEU A 129 36.32 7.98 -21.52
C LEU A 129 37.47 7.42 -20.68
N HIS A 130 37.58 6.09 -20.57
CA HIS A 130 38.54 5.40 -19.69
C HIS A 130 38.47 5.83 -18.22
N ILE A 131 37.30 6.31 -17.78
CA ILE A 131 37.04 6.73 -16.39
C ILE A 131 36.15 5.68 -15.72
N SER A 132 36.60 5.15 -14.58
CA SER A 132 35.81 4.24 -13.75
C SER A 132 34.94 5.02 -12.77
N VAL A 133 33.69 5.29 -13.16
CA VAL A 133 32.69 5.92 -12.29
C VAL A 133 31.90 4.84 -11.54
N PRO A 134 31.69 4.96 -10.21
CA PRO A 134 30.89 3.99 -9.45
C PRO A 134 29.43 3.98 -9.89
N TYR A 135 28.79 2.82 -9.81
CA TYR A 135 27.37 2.65 -10.19
C TYR A 135 26.47 3.50 -9.29
N SER A 136 26.83 3.61 -8.00
CA SER A 136 26.06 4.37 -7.02
C SER A 136 25.84 5.83 -7.40
N LEU A 137 26.83 6.47 -8.03
CA LEU A 137 26.71 7.87 -8.43
C LEU A 137 25.60 8.08 -9.46
N PHE A 138 25.59 7.29 -10.54
CA PHE A 138 24.55 7.38 -11.57
C PHE A 138 23.19 6.98 -11.03
N SER A 139 23.13 5.91 -10.25
CA SER A 139 21.88 5.41 -9.67
C SER A 139 21.21 6.46 -8.78
N ILE A 140 21.95 7.09 -7.87
CA ILE A 140 21.40 8.11 -6.96
C ILE A 140 20.95 9.35 -7.73
N LEU A 141 21.75 9.84 -8.68
CA LEU A 141 21.42 11.03 -9.47
C LEU A 141 20.17 10.83 -10.33
N LEU A 142 20.08 9.69 -11.05
CA LEU A 142 18.92 9.38 -11.89
C LEU A 142 17.65 9.18 -11.06
N ASN A 143 17.77 8.65 -9.85
CA ASN A 143 16.64 8.43 -8.96
C ASN A 143 16.19 9.67 -8.17
N ALA A 144 17.03 10.70 -8.03
CA ALA A 144 16.70 11.89 -7.25
C ALA A 144 15.45 12.63 -7.79
N VAL A 145 15.34 12.76 -9.12
CA VAL A 145 14.21 13.43 -9.75
C VAL A 145 12.90 12.63 -9.59
N PRO A 146 12.83 11.33 -9.95
CA PRO A 146 11.64 10.51 -9.69
C PRO A 146 11.26 10.42 -8.21
N ALA A 147 12.23 10.33 -7.30
CA ALA A 147 11.98 10.28 -5.86
C ALA A 147 11.29 11.56 -5.36
N THR A 148 11.72 12.74 -5.85
CA THR A 148 11.12 14.03 -5.49
C THR A 148 9.67 14.13 -5.94
N ILE A 149 9.34 13.59 -7.13
CA ILE A 149 7.96 13.54 -7.64
C ILE A 149 7.14 12.55 -6.82
N CYS A 150 7.71 11.37 -6.52
CA CYS A 150 7.06 10.33 -5.71
C CYS A 150 6.70 10.84 -4.31
N TYR A 151 7.57 11.64 -3.68
CA TYR A 151 7.31 12.28 -2.39
C TYR A 151 5.98 13.05 -2.37
N ARG A 152 5.65 13.75 -3.47
CA ARG A 152 4.45 14.57 -3.57
C ARG A 152 3.19 13.78 -3.93
N VAL A 153 3.33 12.65 -4.64
CA VAL A 153 2.20 11.90 -5.19
C VAL A 153 1.84 10.68 -4.33
N VAL A 154 2.86 9.93 -3.91
CA VAL A 154 2.68 8.67 -3.19
C VAL A 154 2.63 8.92 -1.69
N GLY A 155 3.67 9.55 -1.13
CA GLY A 155 3.73 9.81 0.30
C GLY A 155 5.17 9.88 0.81
N LYS A 156 5.33 10.46 2.00
CA LYS A 156 6.64 10.68 2.63
C LYS A 156 7.30 9.38 3.08
N LYS A 157 6.54 8.49 3.76
CA LYS A 157 7.10 7.23 4.31
C LYS A 157 7.56 6.29 3.19
N TYR A 158 6.71 6.08 2.19
CA TYR A 158 7.04 5.30 0.99
C TYR A 158 8.31 5.80 0.30
N THR A 159 8.41 7.12 0.10
CA THR A 159 9.58 7.71 -0.59
C THR A 159 10.85 7.55 0.24
N LEU A 160 10.78 7.76 1.56
CA LEU A 160 11.96 7.61 2.43
C LEU A 160 12.48 6.17 2.43
N ARG A 161 11.59 5.16 2.49
CA ARG A 161 11.97 3.75 2.37
C ARG A 161 12.54 3.42 1.01
N SER A 162 12.01 4.02 -0.05
CA SER A 162 12.52 3.85 -1.42
C SER A 162 13.91 4.46 -1.58
N VAL A 163 14.16 5.63 -0.99
CA VAL A 163 15.50 6.25 -0.97
C VAL A 163 16.47 5.37 -0.19
N LEU A 164 16.06 4.82 0.97
CA LEU A 164 16.86 3.84 1.70
C LEU A 164 17.17 2.61 0.84
N CYS A 165 16.16 2.05 0.16
CA CYS A 165 16.31 0.93 -0.77
C CYS A 165 17.38 1.23 -1.84
N ILE A 166 17.24 2.37 -2.54
CA ILE A 166 18.16 2.79 -3.60
C ILE A 166 19.57 2.98 -3.05
N PHE A 167 19.71 3.59 -1.88
CA PHE A 167 21.02 3.83 -1.27
C PHE A 167 21.73 2.52 -0.89
N VAL A 168 21.03 1.62 -0.18
CA VAL A 168 21.57 0.31 0.21
C VAL A 168 21.92 -0.53 -1.01
N MET A 169 21.00 -0.61 -1.98
CA MET A 169 21.20 -1.34 -3.22
C MET A 169 22.41 -0.80 -4.01
N SER A 170 22.50 0.53 -4.15
CA SER A 170 23.57 1.18 -4.92
C SER A 170 24.95 0.96 -4.31
N ILE A 171 25.09 1.09 -2.99
CA ILE A 171 26.35 0.83 -2.30
C ILE A 171 26.69 -0.66 -2.33
N ALA A 172 25.72 -1.54 -2.10
CA ALA A 172 25.94 -2.97 -2.14
C ALA A 172 26.40 -3.45 -3.52
N VAL A 173 25.89 -2.88 -4.61
CA VAL A 173 26.36 -3.20 -5.97
C VAL A 173 27.84 -2.85 -6.14
N ASP A 174 28.28 -1.68 -5.69
CA ASP A 174 29.68 -1.28 -5.79
C ASP A 174 30.62 -2.08 -4.86
N MET A 175 30.13 -2.54 -3.70
CA MET A 175 30.94 -3.28 -2.71
C MET A 175 31.06 -4.77 -3.01
N ILE A 176 30.03 -5.39 -3.59
CA ILE A 176 29.99 -6.83 -3.83
C ILE A 176 30.71 -7.13 -5.14
N PRO A 177 31.76 -7.98 -5.16
CA PRO A 177 32.43 -8.32 -6.39
C PRO A 177 31.54 -9.16 -7.31
N SER A 178 31.67 -8.98 -8.62
CA SER A 178 31.01 -9.82 -9.62
C SER A 178 31.53 -11.26 -9.53
N HIS A 179 30.61 -12.23 -9.44
CA HIS A 179 30.94 -13.65 -9.45
C HIS A 179 30.08 -14.38 -10.48
N PHE A 180 30.71 -15.19 -11.32
CA PHE A 180 30.05 -15.91 -12.41
C PHE A 180 29.56 -17.26 -11.90
N ILE A 181 28.25 -17.47 -11.86
CA ILE A 181 27.67 -18.80 -11.54
C ILE A 181 27.69 -19.71 -12.77
N THR A 182 27.49 -19.15 -13.96
CA THR A 182 27.39 -19.87 -15.22
C THR A 182 27.76 -18.94 -16.37
N ASP A 183 28.17 -19.51 -17.50
CA ASP A 183 28.47 -18.78 -18.74
C ASP A 183 27.31 -18.81 -19.75
N ASP A 184 26.23 -19.55 -19.45
CA ASP A 184 25.06 -19.62 -20.33
C ASP A 184 24.18 -18.36 -20.17
N LEU A 185 24.23 -17.47 -21.17
CA LEU A 185 23.47 -16.21 -21.17
C LEU A 185 21.96 -16.41 -21.05
N LEU A 186 21.40 -17.50 -21.59
CA LEU A 186 19.96 -17.75 -21.50
C LEU A 186 19.59 -18.11 -20.06
N LEU A 187 20.40 -18.94 -19.40
CA LEU A 187 20.22 -19.29 -17.99
C LEU A 187 20.34 -18.06 -17.10
N ILE A 188 21.35 -17.23 -17.36
CA ILE A 188 21.57 -15.96 -16.67
C ILE A 188 20.34 -15.05 -16.81
N ALA A 189 19.84 -14.88 -18.04
CA ALA A 189 18.71 -14.00 -18.31
C ALA A 189 17.43 -14.47 -17.61
N ILE A 190 17.09 -15.75 -17.70
CA ILE A 190 15.86 -16.29 -17.12
C ILE A 190 15.91 -16.30 -15.60
N PHE A 191 16.94 -16.90 -15.00
CA PHE A 191 17.02 -17.02 -13.53
C PHE A 191 17.30 -15.67 -12.87
N GLY A 192 18.21 -14.88 -13.45
CA GLY A 192 18.45 -13.51 -13.00
C GLY A 192 17.17 -12.67 -13.07
N GLY A 193 16.38 -12.82 -14.15
CA GLY A 193 15.11 -12.11 -14.31
C GLY A 193 14.06 -12.54 -13.29
N ILE A 194 13.90 -13.84 -13.06
CA ILE A 194 12.96 -14.38 -12.05
C ILE A 194 13.31 -13.84 -10.66
N ILE A 195 14.58 -14.00 -10.25
CA ILE A 195 15.06 -13.53 -8.94
C ILE A 195 14.86 -12.01 -8.83
N ASN A 196 15.24 -11.25 -9.87
CA ASN A 196 15.05 -9.81 -9.91
C ASN A 196 13.59 -9.41 -9.67
N GLY A 197 12.65 -10.07 -10.35
CA GLY A 197 11.23 -9.77 -10.20
C GLY A 197 10.66 -10.15 -8.84
N VAL A 198 11.10 -11.25 -8.23
CA VAL A 198 10.75 -11.61 -6.85
C VAL A 198 11.21 -10.53 -5.88
N LEU A 199 12.46 -10.08 -6.00
CA LEU A 199 13.05 -9.09 -5.11
C LEU A 199 12.36 -7.72 -5.26
N ILE A 200 12.10 -7.27 -6.49
CA ILE A 200 11.33 -6.04 -6.74
C ILE A 200 9.92 -6.18 -6.15
N ALA A 201 9.25 -7.32 -6.34
CA ALA A 201 7.92 -7.54 -5.77
C ALA A 201 7.93 -7.53 -4.23
N LEU A 202 8.97 -8.06 -3.58
CA LEU A 202 9.13 -7.97 -2.12
C LEU A 202 9.28 -6.51 -1.67
N ILE A 203 10.10 -5.72 -2.36
CA ILE A 203 10.30 -4.30 -2.06
C ILE A 203 8.98 -3.53 -2.21
N LEU A 204 8.23 -3.77 -3.29
CA LEU A 204 6.92 -3.15 -3.55
C LEU A 204 5.87 -3.52 -2.49
N ASN A 205 5.83 -4.79 -2.10
CA ASN A 205 4.93 -5.27 -1.04
C ASN A 205 5.31 -4.75 0.36
N SER A 206 6.55 -4.28 0.55
CA SER A 206 7.03 -3.60 1.77
C SER A 206 6.95 -2.07 1.70
N HIS A 207 6.07 -1.54 0.84
CA HIS A 207 5.81 -0.10 0.71
C HIS A 207 7.07 0.71 0.36
N ALA A 208 7.88 0.18 -0.56
CA ALA A 208 9.02 0.87 -1.14
C ALA A 208 9.10 0.56 -2.65
N THR A 209 10.03 1.19 -3.35
CA THR A 209 10.38 0.83 -4.73
C THR A 209 11.88 0.74 -4.92
N SER A 210 12.30 -0.11 -5.87
CA SER A 210 13.70 -0.24 -6.29
C SER A 210 14.20 1.01 -7.05
N GLY A 211 13.27 1.86 -7.50
CA GLY A 211 13.55 3.12 -8.17
C GLY A 211 13.41 3.08 -9.70
N GLY A 212 13.86 4.14 -10.35
CA GLY A 212 13.88 4.29 -11.79
C GLY A 212 12.50 4.31 -12.41
N THR A 213 12.25 3.39 -13.35
CA THR A 213 10.94 3.24 -13.99
C THR A 213 9.88 2.73 -13.02
N ASP A 214 10.27 2.13 -11.90
CA ASP A 214 9.31 1.66 -10.90
C ASP A 214 8.65 2.82 -10.15
N PHE A 215 9.33 3.96 -9.99
CA PHE A 215 8.66 5.18 -9.49
C PHE A 215 7.56 5.63 -10.45
N ILE A 216 7.85 5.60 -11.75
CA ILE A 216 6.91 6.01 -12.79
C ILE A 216 5.73 5.03 -12.83
N SER A 217 6.01 3.72 -12.76
CA SER A 217 4.96 2.70 -12.75
C SER A 217 4.04 2.87 -11.54
N MET A 218 4.59 3.14 -10.35
CA MET A 218 3.83 3.36 -9.12
C MET A 218 3.00 4.63 -9.17
N ILE A 219 3.58 5.75 -9.63
CA ILE A 219 2.85 7.02 -9.80
C ILE A 219 1.66 6.85 -10.75
N ILE A 220 1.86 6.17 -11.89
CA ILE A 220 0.79 5.93 -12.86
C ILE A 220 -0.24 4.94 -12.30
N SER A 221 0.21 3.87 -11.63
CA SER A 221 -0.68 2.88 -11.04
C SER A 221 -1.56 3.50 -9.97
N LYS A 222 -1.01 4.37 -9.11
CA LYS A 222 -1.77 5.15 -8.12
C LYS A 222 -2.78 6.08 -8.77
N LYS A 223 -2.39 6.81 -9.82
CA LYS A 223 -3.26 7.79 -10.49
C LYS A 223 -4.38 7.14 -11.32
N LYS A 224 -4.08 6.05 -12.02
CA LYS A 224 -5.02 5.38 -12.93
C LYS A 224 -5.72 4.19 -12.28
N GLY A 225 -5.23 3.71 -11.14
CA GLY A 225 -5.78 2.59 -10.42
C GLY A 225 -5.74 1.26 -11.20
N ILE A 226 -4.70 1.09 -12.02
CA ILE A 226 -4.44 -0.09 -12.86
C ILE A 226 -2.97 -0.50 -12.77
N SER A 227 -2.67 -1.79 -12.89
CA SER A 227 -1.30 -2.28 -13.05
C SER A 227 -0.71 -1.82 -14.40
N VAL A 228 0.47 -1.18 -14.37
CA VAL A 228 1.13 -0.66 -15.59
C VAL A 228 2.47 -1.30 -15.95
N TRP A 229 2.86 -2.37 -15.26
CA TRP A 229 4.18 -3.01 -15.45
C TRP A 229 4.43 -3.45 -16.89
N ASN A 230 3.43 -3.99 -17.57
CA ASN A 230 3.56 -4.40 -18.98
C ASN A 230 3.75 -3.22 -19.94
N TYR A 231 3.12 -2.06 -19.68
CA TYR A 231 3.32 -0.87 -20.53
C TYR A 231 4.73 -0.31 -20.37
N ILE A 232 5.25 -0.33 -19.13
CA ILE A 232 6.64 0.07 -18.84
C ILE A 232 7.63 -0.89 -19.49
N PHE A 233 7.37 -2.20 -19.43
CA PHE A 233 8.14 -3.20 -20.16
C PHE A 233 8.18 -2.92 -21.66
N MET A 234 7.03 -2.65 -22.31
CA MET A 234 6.99 -2.31 -23.73
C MET A 234 7.82 -1.06 -24.07
N GLY A 235 7.77 -0.02 -23.23
CA GLY A 235 8.62 1.16 -23.38
C GLY A 235 10.11 0.83 -23.26
N ASN A 236 10.46 -0.01 -22.30
CA ASN A 236 11.85 -0.44 -22.10
C ASN A 236 12.36 -1.34 -23.24
N VAL A 237 11.52 -2.19 -23.82
CA VAL A 237 11.88 -2.98 -25.01
C VAL A 237 12.30 -2.06 -26.16
N ALA A 238 11.58 -0.95 -26.39
CA ALA A 238 11.97 0.01 -27.42
C ALA A 238 13.36 0.62 -27.16
N VAL A 239 13.66 0.96 -25.91
CA VAL A 239 14.99 1.48 -25.51
C VAL A 239 16.07 0.41 -25.67
N LEU A 240 15.79 -0.84 -25.29
CA LEU A 240 16.73 -1.96 -25.43
C LEU A 240 17.04 -2.29 -26.89
N LEU A 241 16.06 -2.20 -27.79
CA LEU A 241 16.30 -2.39 -29.22
C LEU A 241 17.22 -1.30 -29.80
N ILE A 242 17.03 -0.04 -29.38
CA ILE A 242 17.93 1.07 -29.76
C ILE A 242 19.34 0.82 -29.22
N ALA A 243 19.47 0.40 -27.96
CA ALA A 243 20.76 0.03 -27.38
C ALA A 243 21.40 -1.18 -28.11
N GLY A 244 20.59 -2.17 -28.52
CA GLY A 244 21.04 -3.33 -29.29
C GLY A 244 21.65 -2.99 -30.64
N CYS A 245 21.20 -1.91 -31.28
CA CYS A 245 21.83 -1.40 -32.51
C CYS A 245 23.25 -0.88 -32.28
N ILE A 246 23.60 -0.49 -31.04
CA ILE A 246 24.91 0.07 -30.67
C ILE A 246 25.82 -1.02 -30.06
N TYR A 247 25.29 -1.84 -29.16
CA TYR A 247 26.07 -2.81 -28.36
C TYR A 247 25.94 -4.26 -28.83
N GLY A 248 25.09 -4.53 -29.82
CA GLY A 248 24.83 -5.85 -30.36
C GLY A 248 23.44 -6.37 -30.01
N MET A 249 22.78 -6.94 -31.02
CA MET A 249 21.39 -7.42 -30.89
C MET A 249 21.25 -8.57 -29.88
N ASN A 250 22.27 -9.42 -29.75
CA ASN A 250 22.24 -10.53 -28.78
C ASN A 250 22.06 -10.02 -27.35
N VAL A 251 22.82 -9.00 -26.94
CA VAL A 251 22.72 -8.40 -25.60
C VAL A 251 21.33 -7.83 -25.37
N ALA A 252 20.76 -7.15 -26.36
CA ALA A 252 19.40 -6.61 -26.27
C ALA A 252 18.34 -7.70 -26.14
N LEU A 253 18.40 -8.75 -26.95
CA LEU A 253 17.43 -9.86 -26.91
C LEU A 253 17.48 -10.61 -25.57
N TYR A 254 18.67 -10.90 -25.04
CA TYR A 254 18.78 -11.51 -23.71
C TYR A 254 18.31 -10.56 -22.59
N SER A 255 18.56 -9.26 -22.71
CA SER A 255 18.05 -8.26 -21.78
C SER A 255 16.52 -8.16 -21.80
N ILE A 256 15.89 -8.31 -22.97
CA ILE A 256 14.43 -8.38 -23.11
C ILE A 256 13.89 -9.63 -22.41
N ILE A 257 14.53 -10.79 -22.55
CA ILE A 257 14.15 -12.02 -21.85
C ILE A 257 14.24 -11.84 -20.33
N PHE A 258 15.36 -11.29 -19.84
CA PHE A 258 15.55 -10.98 -18.44
C PHE A 258 14.45 -10.08 -17.90
N GLN A 259 14.15 -9.00 -18.63
CA GLN A 259 13.16 -8.04 -18.21
C GLN A 259 11.73 -8.59 -18.31
N TYR A 260 11.44 -9.42 -19.30
CA TYR A 260 10.16 -10.12 -19.41
C TYR A 260 9.95 -11.04 -18.20
N ALA A 261 10.92 -11.89 -17.88
CA ALA A 261 10.86 -12.79 -16.72
C ALA A 261 10.65 -12.01 -15.42
N SER A 262 11.40 -10.92 -15.23
CA SER A 262 11.23 -10.04 -14.07
C SER A 262 9.84 -9.41 -14.01
N THR A 263 9.33 -8.91 -15.13
CA THR A 263 8.00 -8.28 -15.22
C THR A 263 6.88 -9.28 -14.91
N GLN A 264 7.00 -10.53 -15.38
CA GLN A 264 6.01 -11.56 -15.07
C GLN A 264 5.99 -11.91 -13.58
N MET A 265 7.17 -12.00 -12.94
CA MET A 265 7.24 -12.23 -11.50
C MET A 265 6.65 -11.06 -10.70
N ILE A 266 6.88 -9.81 -11.10
CA ILE A 266 6.25 -8.63 -10.49
C ILE A 266 4.73 -8.72 -10.64
N ASN A 267 4.21 -8.96 -11.85
CA ASN A 267 2.77 -9.08 -12.08
C ASN A 267 2.14 -10.23 -11.29
N MET A 268 2.86 -11.32 -11.06
CA MET A 268 2.35 -12.46 -10.30
C MET A 268 2.27 -12.15 -8.79
N MET A 269 3.29 -11.49 -8.24
CA MET A 269 3.44 -11.29 -6.81
C MET A 269 2.92 -9.94 -6.28
N TYR A 270 2.79 -8.93 -7.15
CA TYR A 270 2.31 -7.60 -6.78
C TYR A 270 0.94 -7.33 -7.41
N LYS A 271 -0.12 -7.61 -6.61
CA LYS A 271 -1.53 -7.60 -7.03
C LYS A 271 -2.34 -6.40 -6.54
N ARG A 272 -1.67 -5.38 -5.98
CA ARG A 272 -2.30 -4.23 -5.31
C ARG A 272 -3.31 -3.46 -6.16
N TYR A 273 -3.00 -3.29 -7.44
CA TYR A 273 -3.82 -2.54 -8.41
C TYR A 273 -4.67 -3.43 -9.32
N ASP A 274 -4.60 -4.74 -9.12
CA ASP A 274 -5.50 -5.70 -9.75
C ASP A 274 -6.79 -5.80 -8.92
N LYS A 275 -7.89 -6.16 -9.58
CA LYS A 275 -9.22 -6.23 -8.97
C LYS A 275 -9.83 -7.58 -9.28
N ASP A 276 -10.43 -8.20 -8.27
CA ASP A 276 -11.18 -9.44 -8.44
C ASP A 276 -12.67 -9.19 -8.17
N THR A 277 -13.50 -9.74 -9.03
CA THR A 277 -14.94 -9.86 -8.79
C THR A 277 -15.21 -11.16 -8.08
N LEU A 278 -15.95 -11.11 -6.97
CA LEU A 278 -16.37 -12.26 -6.17
C LEU A 278 -17.87 -12.46 -6.30
N PHE A 279 -18.25 -13.68 -6.66
CA PHE A 279 -19.59 -14.22 -6.49
C PHE A 279 -19.57 -15.23 -5.36
N ILE A 280 -20.22 -14.91 -4.24
CA ILE A 280 -20.22 -15.74 -3.04
C ILE A 280 -21.64 -16.19 -2.75
N ILE A 281 -21.91 -17.47 -2.95
CA ILE A 281 -23.19 -18.10 -2.63
C ILE A 281 -23.10 -18.67 -1.20
N THR A 282 -23.93 -18.19 -0.29
CA THR A 282 -23.88 -18.51 1.15
C THR A 282 -25.26 -18.54 1.78
N LYS A 283 -25.38 -19.21 2.94
CA LYS A 283 -26.56 -19.12 3.84
C LYS A 283 -26.42 -18.03 4.90
N LYS A 284 -25.23 -17.42 5.03
CA LYS A 284 -24.86 -16.42 6.04
C LYS A 284 -24.42 -15.09 5.39
N PRO A 285 -25.31 -14.40 4.65
CA PRO A 285 -24.92 -13.23 3.87
C PRO A 285 -24.42 -12.06 4.73
N ASP A 286 -24.98 -11.86 5.92
CA ASP A 286 -24.62 -10.71 6.76
C ASP A 286 -23.22 -10.87 7.37
N GLU A 287 -22.88 -12.08 7.82
CA GLU A 287 -21.57 -12.41 8.36
C GLU A 287 -20.49 -12.31 7.27
N VAL A 288 -20.78 -12.86 6.08
CA VAL A 288 -19.87 -12.77 4.93
C VAL A 288 -19.67 -11.34 4.46
N TYR A 289 -20.75 -10.54 4.39
CA TYR A 289 -20.64 -9.11 4.06
C TYR A 289 -19.75 -8.38 5.06
N ASN A 290 -19.94 -8.62 6.36
CA ASN A 290 -19.11 -8.02 7.41
C ASN A 290 -17.62 -8.39 7.27
N ILE A 291 -17.30 -9.61 6.83
CA ILE A 291 -15.92 -10.01 6.54
C ILE A 291 -15.35 -9.18 5.38
N ILE A 292 -16.08 -9.07 4.27
CA ILE A 292 -15.65 -8.30 3.10
C ILE A 292 -15.42 -6.84 3.49
N LEU A 293 -16.41 -6.22 4.15
CA LEU A 293 -16.37 -4.82 4.56
C LEU A 293 -15.18 -4.56 5.50
N LYS A 294 -15.02 -5.35 6.56
CA LYS A 294 -13.94 -5.14 7.55
C LYS A 294 -12.55 -5.37 6.98
N LYS A 295 -12.39 -6.31 6.02
CA LYS A 295 -11.09 -6.68 5.48
C LYS A 295 -10.64 -5.81 4.31
N THR A 296 -11.59 -5.33 3.53
CA THR A 296 -11.28 -4.68 2.25
C THR A 296 -11.80 -3.26 2.19
N ASN A 297 -12.73 -2.87 3.08
CA ASN A 297 -13.47 -1.60 2.99
C ASN A 297 -14.28 -1.46 1.69
N HIS A 298 -14.63 -2.59 1.07
CA HIS A 298 -15.49 -2.65 -0.12
C HIS A 298 -16.90 -3.10 0.25
N ASP A 299 -17.86 -2.61 -0.51
CA ASP A 299 -19.28 -2.97 -0.38
C ASP A 299 -19.61 -4.27 -1.14
N ALA A 300 -20.79 -4.84 -0.89
CA ALA A 300 -21.32 -5.98 -1.62
C ALA A 300 -22.81 -5.81 -1.92
N THR A 301 -23.24 -6.29 -3.08
CA THR A 301 -24.64 -6.33 -3.47
C THR A 301 -25.22 -7.70 -3.20
N LEU A 302 -26.33 -7.76 -2.46
CA LEU A 302 -27.04 -8.99 -2.13
C LEU A 302 -28.07 -9.34 -3.21
N PHE A 303 -27.96 -10.54 -3.76
CA PHE A 303 -28.97 -11.18 -4.61
C PHE A 303 -29.61 -12.34 -3.87
N LYS A 304 -30.94 -12.39 -3.82
CA LYS A 304 -31.70 -13.52 -3.28
C LYS A 304 -32.15 -14.44 -4.40
N GLY A 305 -31.99 -15.74 -4.23
CA GLY A 305 -32.41 -16.73 -5.23
C GLY A 305 -32.70 -18.09 -4.62
N VAL A 306 -33.23 -18.99 -5.43
CA VAL A 306 -33.53 -20.38 -5.04
C VAL A 306 -32.60 -21.31 -5.79
N GLY A 307 -31.88 -22.18 -5.07
CA GLY A 307 -30.95 -23.12 -5.68
C GLY A 307 -31.69 -24.23 -6.41
N CYS A 308 -31.42 -24.43 -7.70
CA CYS A 308 -32.17 -25.38 -8.53
C CYS A 308 -32.03 -26.86 -8.10
N TYR A 309 -30.97 -27.22 -7.35
CA TYR A 309 -30.74 -28.60 -6.92
C TYR A 309 -31.52 -28.99 -5.66
N LYS A 310 -31.41 -28.18 -4.59
CA LYS A 310 -32.07 -28.46 -3.30
C LYS A 310 -33.40 -27.71 -3.11
N ASN A 311 -33.76 -26.83 -4.05
CA ASN A 311 -34.88 -25.90 -3.95
C ASN A 311 -34.86 -25.08 -2.64
N GLU A 312 -33.66 -24.77 -2.14
CA GLU A 312 -33.43 -23.99 -0.93
C GLU A 312 -33.16 -22.54 -1.31
N GLU A 313 -33.69 -21.60 -0.52
CA GLU A 313 -33.30 -20.19 -0.60
C GLU A 313 -31.81 -20.04 -0.28
N LYS A 314 -31.11 -19.29 -1.13
CA LYS A 314 -29.72 -18.92 -0.96
C LYS A 314 -29.50 -17.46 -1.30
N ALA A 315 -28.50 -16.87 -0.66
CA ALA A 315 -28.01 -15.56 -1.00
C ALA A 315 -26.76 -15.67 -1.88
N MET A 316 -26.64 -14.78 -2.85
CA MET A 316 -25.39 -14.52 -3.57
C MET A 316 -24.94 -13.09 -3.28
N LEU A 317 -23.75 -12.93 -2.72
CA LEU A 317 -23.08 -11.65 -2.60
C LEU A 317 -22.21 -11.44 -3.84
N TYR A 318 -22.40 -10.28 -4.48
CA TYR A 318 -21.53 -9.76 -5.51
C TYR A 318 -20.67 -8.65 -4.91
N SER A 319 -19.35 -8.77 -5.00
CA SER A 319 -18.45 -7.70 -4.58
C SER A 319 -17.25 -7.63 -5.53
N VAL A 320 -16.62 -6.46 -5.58
CA VAL A 320 -15.31 -6.31 -6.19
C VAL A 320 -14.35 -5.80 -5.14
N VAL A 321 -13.23 -6.50 -4.98
CA VAL A 321 -12.17 -6.17 -4.03
C VAL A 321 -10.83 -6.09 -4.74
N ASN A 322 -9.81 -5.54 -4.08
CA ASN A 322 -8.43 -5.63 -4.56
C ASN A 322 -7.93 -7.08 -4.54
N SER A 323 -7.23 -7.50 -5.60
CA SER A 323 -6.76 -8.88 -5.74
C SER A 323 -5.75 -9.31 -4.67
N ASP A 324 -5.07 -8.37 -4.00
CA ASP A 324 -4.18 -8.65 -2.88
C ASP A 324 -4.94 -9.14 -1.62
N ALA A 325 -6.19 -8.72 -1.45
CA ALA A 325 -7.04 -9.11 -0.32
C ALA A 325 -7.87 -10.38 -0.58
N THR A 326 -8.11 -10.75 -1.85
CA THR A 326 -8.99 -11.87 -2.25
C THR A 326 -8.71 -13.15 -1.49
N ARG A 327 -7.44 -13.57 -1.40
CA ARG A 327 -7.07 -14.82 -0.73
C ARG A 327 -7.43 -14.81 0.76
N VAL A 328 -7.18 -13.70 1.45
CA VAL A 328 -7.48 -13.56 2.88
C VAL A 328 -8.99 -13.57 3.11
N VAL A 329 -9.74 -12.84 2.27
CA VAL A 329 -11.20 -12.80 2.32
C VAL A 329 -11.79 -14.20 2.12
N ILE A 330 -11.36 -14.93 1.09
CA ILE A 330 -11.84 -16.30 0.83
C ILE A 330 -11.56 -17.23 2.01
N MET A 331 -10.36 -17.16 2.58
CA MET A 331 -10.00 -17.98 3.74
C MET A 331 -10.88 -17.69 4.95
N ASP A 332 -11.16 -16.42 5.25
CA ASP A 332 -11.99 -16.04 6.40
C ASP A 332 -13.47 -16.37 6.16
N ILE A 333 -13.98 -16.20 4.93
CA ILE A 333 -15.32 -16.65 4.54
C ILE A 333 -15.45 -18.16 4.73
N LYS A 334 -14.46 -18.94 4.29
CA LYS A 334 -14.48 -20.41 4.44
C LYS A 334 -14.40 -20.90 5.88
N LYS A 335 -13.86 -20.09 6.80
CA LYS A 335 -13.90 -20.39 8.24
C LYS A 335 -15.29 -20.16 8.82
N GLU A 336 -15.96 -19.10 8.38
CA GLU A 336 -17.30 -18.72 8.87
C GLU A 336 -18.42 -19.59 8.25
N ASP A 337 -18.33 -19.85 6.94
CA ASP A 337 -19.23 -20.71 6.19
C ASP A 337 -18.41 -21.69 5.30
N PRO A 338 -18.12 -22.90 5.82
CA PRO A 338 -17.43 -23.95 5.06
C PRO A 338 -18.17 -24.35 3.77
N ASP A 339 -19.50 -24.23 3.75
CA ASP A 339 -20.38 -24.60 2.63
C ASP A 339 -20.52 -23.47 1.59
N ALA A 340 -19.93 -22.29 1.84
CA ALA A 340 -19.98 -21.17 0.90
C ALA A 340 -19.35 -21.55 -0.45
N PHE A 341 -20.06 -21.30 -1.55
CA PHE A 341 -19.53 -21.49 -2.90
C PHE A 341 -19.04 -20.15 -3.44
N ILE A 342 -17.74 -20.05 -3.70
CA ILE A 342 -17.10 -18.80 -4.09
C ILE A 342 -16.50 -18.96 -5.49
N ASN A 343 -16.93 -18.12 -6.42
CA ASN A 343 -16.32 -17.96 -7.73
C ASN A 343 -15.69 -16.56 -7.80
N TYR A 344 -14.45 -16.46 -8.26
CA TYR A 344 -13.79 -15.17 -8.43
C TYR A 344 -12.93 -15.12 -9.70
N PHE A 345 -12.82 -13.93 -10.29
CA PHE A 345 -12.02 -13.70 -11.49
C PHE A 345 -11.57 -12.25 -11.58
N GLY A 346 -10.47 -12.02 -12.32
CA GLY A 346 -9.88 -10.69 -12.50
C GLY A 346 -10.70 -9.77 -13.38
N SER A 347 -10.95 -8.55 -12.90
CA SER A 347 -11.78 -7.53 -13.54
C SER A 347 -10.96 -6.33 -14.02
N LYS A 348 -11.01 -6.03 -15.32
CA LYS A 348 -10.21 -4.97 -15.96
C LYS A 348 -10.98 -3.67 -16.28
N GLY A 349 -12.30 -3.66 -16.18
CA GLY A 349 -13.17 -2.61 -16.74
C GLY A 349 -14.02 -1.83 -15.73
N ILE A 350 -13.59 -1.74 -14.48
CA ILE A 350 -14.42 -1.17 -13.39
C ILE A 350 -14.42 0.36 -13.47
N ARG A 351 -15.61 0.94 -13.59
CA ARG A 351 -15.85 2.39 -13.63
C ARG A 351 -16.74 2.81 -12.47
N GLY A 352 -16.47 3.97 -11.89
CA GLY A 352 -17.19 4.49 -10.73
C GLY A 352 -16.25 4.74 -9.55
N LYS A 353 -16.84 4.95 -8.36
CA LYS A 353 -16.09 5.17 -7.11
C LYS A 353 -15.64 3.82 -6.54
N PHE A 354 -14.46 3.37 -6.94
CA PHE A 354 -13.78 2.22 -6.33
C PHE A 354 -12.85 2.73 -5.23
N TYR A 355 -12.92 2.12 -4.04
CA TYR A 355 -12.03 2.49 -2.94
C TYR A 355 -10.65 1.90 -3.17
N TYR A 356 -9.62 2.75 -3.11
CA TYR A 356 -8.23 2.29 -3.09
C TYR A 356 -7.68 2.57 -1.70
N GLN A 357 -7.15 1.54 -1.05
CA GLN A 357 -6.49 1.72 0.24
C GLN A 357 -5.22 2.55 0.06
N GLU A 358 -5.14 3.70 0.73
CA GLU A 358 -4.07 4.68 0.57
C GLU A 358 -2.68 4.13 0.97
N GLU A 359 -1.64 4.66 0.31
CA GLU A 359 -0.24 4.42 0.65
C GLU A 359 0.18 5.44 1.73
N GLU A 360 0.34 4.99 2.97
CA GLU A 360 0.86 5.80 4.09
C GLU A 360 2.37 6.05 4.01
#